data_AF-A0A2G9RCC7-F1
#
_entry.id   AF-A0A2G9RCC7-F1
#
_cell.length_a   1.000
_cell.length_b   1.000
_cell.length_c   1.000
_cell.angle_alpha   90.00
_cell.angle_beta   90.00
_cell.angle_gamma   90.00
#
_symmetry.space_group_name_H-M   'P 1'
#
loop_
_entity.id
_entity.type
_entity.pdbx_description
1 polymer ?
#
loop_
_entity_poly.entity_id
_entity_poly.type
_entity_poly.pdbx_seq_one_letter_code
_entity_poly.pdbx_strand_id
1 'polypeptide(L)'
;MDSSQDSDFPLKDQVRQLNNENVQLLDRNERLYAKLNELQEKMGKLAGSKTDLSSRLVFSEEEKLKISKELIELQIETNKIREHYEAETFELKNTVLALENRLMTLELQKEKLTGEYEAVHERLHSVEINRKELADEYIVLKSNYLALSKEHEREVAKNDELSMELLNLVKREKEENYSQSRALVNEATAEMDRVRAMVDRLSARKIKPEELVASEHERRKLERSLFGNQDEIKEELESMKKIHNTQQQKLEERVLLTSQSQMKETEAENSRLQLQLKELNEEYRSRLNRYIQDLAEYVDGNLRNGASGRPQLEPARLKQYVDSMLSDMKASHRSREEQLASAARQYKKRMQNLVKKHESLLIAYRMQREQIMALGSSDVDPGPPEHHFSITDPELQSQSTLELSRLREDKARLENMIQDLKEKEDLERERSQLLSRALVAEEQVTELQEYVDKHLGRYKQEIMRLRKLLGSEGPRAFSADRPHSYQSRGARRSTHDI
;
A
#
# COMPACT_ATOMS: atom_id res chain seq x y z
N MET A 1 148.23 -50.14 34.32
CA MET A 1 147.09 -50.17 33.37
C MET A 1 146.16 -51.27 33.82
N ASP A 2 144.85 -51.01 33.71
CA ASP A 2 143.71 -51.90 33.95
C ASP A 2 143.55 -52.58 35.32
N SER A 3 142.66 -52.04 36.15
CA SER A 3 141.88 -52.81 37.15
C SER A 3 140.72 -51.98 37.72
N SER A 4 140.00 -51.27 36.85
CA SER A 4 138.78 -50.52 37.24
C SER A 4 137.56 -50.87 36.39
N GLN A 5 137.60 -51.96 35.61
CA GLN A 5 136.53 -52.36 34.69
C GLN A 5 135.59 -53.47 35.20
N ASP A 6 135.93 -54.19 36.28
CA ASP A 6 135.14 -55.35 36.74
C ASP A 6 134.07 -55.07 37.81
N SER A 7 134.10 -53.90 38.47
CA SER A 7 133.00 -53.46 39.35
C SER A 7 131.82 -52.84 38.57
N ASP A 8 131.99 -52.61 37.26
CA ASP A 8 131.10 -51.80 36.42
C ASP A 8 130.05 -52.63 35.66
N PHE A 9 130.22 -53.95 35.55
CA PHE A 9 129.31 -54.87 34.85
C PHE A 9 127.94 -55.10 35.55
N PRO A 10 127.86 -55.44 36.85
CA PRO A 10 126.56 -55.63 37.51
C PRO A 10 125.78 -54.31 37.63
N LEU A 11 126.48 -53.18 37.75
CA LEU A 11 125.89 -51.85 37.71
C LEU A 11 125.32 -51.53 36.32
N LYS A 12 126.02 -51.88 35.24
CA LYS A 12 125.53 -51.70 33.86
C LYS A 12 124.27 -52.51 33.55
N ASP A 13 124.19 -53.76 34.02
CA ASP A 13 122.99 -54.59 33.82
C ASP A 13 121.81 -54.10 34.67
N GLN A 14 122.06 -53.66 35.91
CA GLN A 14 121.05 -53.02 36.74
C GLN A 14 120.54 -51.71 36.10
N VAL A 15 121.43 -50.90 35.52
CA VAL A 15 121.07 -49.69 34.76
C VAL A 15 120.23 -50.06 33.53
N ARG A 16 120.56 -51.13 32.79
CA ARG A 16 119.75 -51.59 31.65
C ARG A 16 118.36 -52.06 32.07
N GLN A 17 118.25 -52.82 33.16
CA GLN A 17 116.97 -53.28 33.69
C GLN A 17 116.10 -52.10 34.15
N LEU A 18 116.68 -51.16 34.91
CA LEU A 18 116.01 -49.92 35.31
C LEU A 18 115.61 -49.07 34.11
N ASN A 19 116.41 -49.04 33.04
CA ASN A 19 116.08 -48.31 31.83
C ASN A 19 114.90 -48.97 31.07
N ASN A 20 114.89 -50.30 30.99
CA ASN A 20 113.77 -51.05 30.40
C ASN A 20 112.49 -50.89 31.23
N GLU A 21 112.58 -50.93 32.56
CA GLU A 21 111.45 -50.65 33.46
C GLU A 21 110.96 -49.21 33.32
N ASN A 22 111.87 -48.23 33.21
CA ASN A 22 111.50 -46.84 32.94
C ASN A 22 110.79 -46.69 31.58
N VAL A 23 111.25 -47.36 30.52
CA VAL A 23 110.58 -47.35 29.22
C VAL A 23 109.18 -47.97 29.32
N GLN A 24 109.02 -49.11 30.01
CA GLN A 24 107.70 -49.72 30.22
C GLN A 24 106.77 -48.85 31.07
N LEU A 25 107.31 -48.13 32.05
CA LEU A 25 106.56 -47.18 32.85
C LEU A 25 106.15 -45.97 32.03
N LEU A 26 107.02 -45.45 31.15
CA LEU A 26 106.71 -44.37 30.22
C LEU A 26 105.58 -44.78 29.27
N ASP A 27 105.67 -45.94 28.63
CA ASP A 27 104.61 -46.49 27.76
C ASP A 27 103.28 -46.65 28.50
N ARG A 28 103.31 -47.14 29.75
CA ARG A 28 102.10 -47.24 30.59
C ARG A 28 101.53 -45.86 30.90
N ASN A 29 102.38 -44.90 31.22
CA ASN A 29 101.98 -43.54 31.54
C ASN A 29 101.33 -42.88 30.31
N GLU A 30 101.93 -43.02 29.12
CA GLU A 30 101.35 -42.53 27.87
C GLU A 30 99.97 -43.14 27.59
N ARG A 31 99.80 -44.46 27.80
CA ARG A 31 98.48 -45.11 27.67
C ARG A 31 97.47 -44.61 28.70
N LEU A 32 97.90 -44.31 29.92
CA LEU A 32 97.04 -43.74 30.95
C LEU A 32 96.63 -42.30 30.59
N TYR A 33 97.55 -41.47 30.09
CA TYR A 33 97.24 -40.14 29.59
C TYR A 33 96.29 -40.18 28.39
N ALA A 34 96.48 -41.10 27.44
CA ALA A 34 95.56 -41.28 26.32
C ALA A 34 94.14 -41.64 26.79
N LYS A 35 94.02 -42.57 27.75
CA LYS A 35 92.72 -42.93 28.35
C LYS A 35 92.09 -41.78 29.14
N LEU A 36 92.90 -41.02 29.88
CA LEU A 36 92.44 -39.84 30.61
C LEU A 36 91.86 -38.80 29.64
N ASN A 37 92.56 -38.54 28.54
CA ASN A 37 92.10 -37.65 27.49
C ASN A 37 90.81 -38.15 26.83
N GLU A 38 90.70 -39.44 26.54
CA GLU A 38 89.49 -40.04 25.98
C GLU A 38 88.28 -39.93 26.95
N LEU A 39 88.51 -40.15 28.25
CA LEU A 39 87.48 -39.97 29.28
C LEU A 39 87.09 -38.50 29.44
N GLN A 40 88.05 -37.59 29.35
CA GLN A 40 87.80 -36.15 29.41
C GLN A 40 87.01 -35.67 28.19
N GLU A 41 87.31 -36.19 26.99
CA GLU A 41 86.55 -35.91 25.78
C GLU A 41 85.12 -36.47 25.85
N LYS A 42 84.96 -37.70 26.37
CA LYS A 42 83.63 -38.30 26.63
C LYS A 42 82.84 -37.50 27.66
N MET A 43 83.46 -37.03 28.74
CA MET A 43 82.81 -36.13 29.70
C MET A 43 82.42 -34.81 29.04
N GLY A 44 83.27 -34.22 28.19
CA GLY A 44 82.96 -33.01 27.44
C GLY A 44 81.74 -33.20 26.54
N LYS A 45 81.69 -34.30 25.78
CA LYS A 45 80.53 -34.67 24.94
C LYS A 45 79.27 -34.91 25.77
N LEU A 46 79.39 -35.58 26.93
CA LEU A 46 78.27 -35.83 27.83
C LEU A 46 77.75 -34.53 28.48
N ALA A 47 78.64 -33.60 28.84
CA ALA A 47 78.27 -32.30 29.35
C ALA A 47 77.52 -31.48 28.28
N GLY A 48 78.03 -31.48 27.04
CA GLY A 48 77.36 -30.84 25.89
C GLY A 48 75.99 -31.44 25.59
N SER A 49 75.87 -32.77 25.56
CA SER A 49 74.56 -33.41 25.34
C SER A 49 73.58 -33.16 26.49
N LYS A 50 74.06 -33.10 27.74
CA LYS A 50 73.23 -32.72 28.90
C LYS A 50 72.73 -31.28 28.78
N THR A 51 73.57 -30.34 28.37
CA THR A 51 73.14 -28.94 28.18
C THR A 51 72.15 -28.80 27.03
N ASP A 52 72.37 -29.52 25.92
CA ASP A 52 71.46 -29.51 24.76
C ASP A 52 70.09 -30.13 25.09
N LEU A 53 70.06 -31.21 25.87
CA LEU A 53 68.81 -31.80 26.34
C LEU A 53 68.07 -30.85 27.29
N SER A 54 68.80 -30.19 28.19
CA SER A 54 68.21 -29.22 29.13
C SER A 54 67.61 -28.02 28.40
N SER A 55 68.28 -27.49 27.36
CA SER A 55 67.76 -26.36 26.59
C SER A 55 66.53 -26.74 25.75
N ARG A 56 66.52 -27.94 25.16
CA ARG A 56 65.35 -28.48 24.46
C ARG A 56 64.16 -28.69 25.39
N LEU A 57 64.41 -29.15 26.63
CA LEU A 57 63.36 -29.30 27.62
C LEU A 57 62.72 -27.96 27.97
N VAL A 58 63.54 -26.94 28.27
CA VAL A 58 63.05 -25.58 28.56
C VAL A 58 62.21 -25.03 27.40
N PHE A 59 62.70 -25.15 26.16
CA PHE A 59 61.94 -24.72 24.99
C PHE A 59 60.59 -25.46 24.86
N SER A 60 60.57 -26.77 25.09
CA SER A 60 59.33 -27.55 25.04
C SER A 60 58.34 -27.16 26.16
N GLU A 61 58.83 -26.77 27.34
CA GLU A 61 57.99 -26.26 28.43
C GLU A 61 57.43 -24.87 28.10
N GLU A 62 58.23 -23.98 27.51
CA GLU A 62 57.79 -22.67 27.04
C GLU A 62 56.71 -22.78 25.95
N GLU A 63 56.90 -23.66 24.97
CA GLU A 63 55.89 -23.94 23.94
C GLU A 63 54.60 -24.50 24.55
N LYS A 64 54.71 -25.42 25.52
CA LYS A 64 53.55 -25.99 26.21
C LYS A 64 52.79 -24.93 27.01
N LEU A 65 53.49 -24.00 27.66
CA LEU A 65 52.87 -22.86 28.35
C LEU A 65 52.20 -21.90 27.35
N LYS A 66 52.83 -21.65 26.21
CA LYS A 66 52.25 -20.82 25.15
C LYS A 66 50.95 -21.42 24.60
N ILE A 67 50.96 -22.72 24.28
CA ILE A 67 49.75 -23.44 23.83
C ILE A 67 48.67 -23.43 24.93
N SER A 68 49.06 -23.64 26.19
CA SER A 68 48.11 -23.61 27.31
C SER A 68 47.47 -22.23 27.49
N LYS A 69 48.25 -21.15 27.29
CA LYS A 69 47.75 -19.78 27.31
C LYS A 69 46.78 -19.52 26.16
N GLU A 70 47.15 -19.87 24.93
CA GLU A 70 46.29 -19.74 23.74
C GLU A 70 44.98 -20.53 23.90
N LEU A 71 45.03 -21.72 24.49
CA LEU A 71 43.84 -22.52 24.79
C LEU A 71 42.90 -21.82 25.78
N ILE A 72 43.44 -21.22 26.84
CA ILE A 72 42.65 -20.46 27.83
C ILE A 72 42.06 -19.21 27.17
N GLU A 73 42.82 -18.49 26.36
CA GLU A 73 42.34 -17.32 25.61
C GLU A 73 41.16 -17.70 24.69
N LEU A 74 41.30 -18.78 23.91
CA LEU A 74 40.23 -19.32 23.08
C LEU A 74 38.99 -19.72 23.89
N GLN A 75 39.19 -20.31 25.08
CA GLN A 75 38.08 -20.69 25.97
C GLN A 75 37.36 -19.45 26.52
N ILE A 76 38.09 -18.39 26.85
CA ILE A 76 37.51 -17.11 27.28
C ILE A 76 36.74 -16.47 26.12
N GLU A 77 37.31 -16.43 24.92
CA GLU A 77 36.63 -15.91 23.73
C GLU A 77 35.36 -16.69 23.41
N THR A 78 35.43 -18.03 23.48
CA THR A 78 34.27 -18.90 23.28
C THR A 78 33.17 -18.61 24.31
N ASN A 79 33.54 -18.45 25.59
CA ASN A 79 32.59 -18.10 26.64
C ASN A 79 31.98 -16.71 26.43
N LYS A 80 32.77 -15.69 26.04
CA LYS A 80 32.27 -14.35 25.73
C LYS A 80 31.28 -14.38 24.57
N ILE A 81 31.60 -15.10 23.50
CA ILE A 81 30.71 -15.27 22.35
C ILE A 81 29.41 -15.95 22.78
N ARG A 82 29.48 -17.01 23.62
CA ARG A 82 28.30 -17.67 24.17
C ARG A 82 27.44 -16.72 25.00
N GLU A 83 28.03 -15.93 25.88
CA GLU A 83 27.32 -14.95 26.70
C GLU A 83 26.62 -13.88 25.84
N HIS A 84 27.27 -13.40 24.78
CA HIS A 84 26.66 -12.48 23.83
C HIS A 84 25.44 -13.12 23.13
N TYR A 85 25.56 -14.37 22.67
CA TYR A 85 24.42 -15.07 22.08
C TYR A 85 23.28 -15.30 23.09
N GLU A 86 23.59 -15.63 24.33
CA GLU A 86 22.57 -15.78 25.39
C GLU A 86 21.86 -14.45 25.70
N ALA A 87 22.59 -13.33 25.69
CA ALA A 87 22.00 -12.00 25.86
C ALA A 87 21.09 -11.61 24.68
N GLU A 88 21.58 -11.76 23.44
CA GLU A 88 20.80 -11.47 22.23
C GLU A 88 19.54 -12.35 22.14
N THR A 89 19.66 -13.65 22.46
CA THR A 89 18.49 -14.55 22.47
C THR A 89 17.46 -14.17 23.52
N PHE A 90 17.89 -13.67 24.69
CA PHE A 90 16.98 -13.15 25.70
C PHE A 90 16.28 -11.86 25.25
N GLU A 91 17.01 -10.92 24.64
CA GLU A 91 16.44 -9.70 24.08
C GLU A 91 15.42 -10.01 22.97
N LEU A 92 15.78 -10.90 22.03
CA LEU A 92 14.88 -11.36 20.97
C LEU A 92 13.63 -12.03 21.54
N LYS A 93 13.77 -12.86 22.59
CA LYS A 93 12.61 -13.48 23.24
C LYS A 93 11.68 -12.43 23.84
N ASN A 94 12.21 -11.37 24.44
CA ASN A 94 11.41 -10.28 24.99
C ASN A 94 10.70 -9.47 23.88
N THR A 95 11.36 -9.21 22.76
CA THR A 95 10.72 -8.51 21.63
C THR A 95 9.63 -9.36 21.00
N VAL A 96 9.85 -10.68 20.85
CA VAL A 96 8.81 -11.62 20.37
C VAL A 96 7.59 -11.59 21.30
N LEU A 97 7.78 -11.70 22.62
CA LEU A 97 6.67 -11.63 23.58
C LEU A 97 5.92 -10.29 23.51
N ALA A 98 6.63 -9.17 23.33
CA ALA A 98 6.00 -7.87 23.16
C ALA A 98 5.17 -7.78 21.87
N LEU A 99 5.68 -8.35 20.77
CA LEU A 99 4.98 -8.42 19.49
C LEU A 99 3.77 -9.35 19.55
N GLU A 100 3.87 -10.50 20.20
CA GLU A 100 2.75 -11.42 20.42
C GLU A 100 1.62 -10.75 21.22
N ASN A 101 1.97 -10.02 22.29
CA ASN A 101 0.99 -9.25 23.05
C ASN A 101 0.32 -8.18 22.18
N ARG A 102 1.11 -7.47 21.35
CA ARG A 102 0.55 -6.47 20.44
C ARG A 102 -0.37 -7.09 19.39
N LEU A 103 0.01 -8.23 18.83
CA LEU A 103 -0.79 -8.98 17.86
C LEU A 103 -2.13 -9.41 18.49
N MET A 104 -2.11 -9.97 19.71
CA MET A 104 -3.33 -10.33 20.45
C MET A 104 -4.27 -9.12 20.65
N THR A 105 -3.72 -7.94 20.99
CA THR A 105 -4.55 -6.73 21.11
C THR A 105 -5.19 -6.30 19.78
N LEU A 106 -4.46 -6.46 18.67
CA LEU A 106 -4.96 -6.12 17.34
C LEU A 106 -6.03 -7.11 16.87
N GLU A 107 -5.87 -8.40 17.17
CA GLU A 107 -6.88 -9.42 16.88
C GLU A 107 -8.19 -9.14 17.62
N LEU A 108 -8.11 -8.79 18.91
CA LEU A 108 -9.30 -8.41 19.68
C LEU A 108 -9.98 -7.14 19.11
N GLN A 109 -9.18 -6.16 18.66
CA GLN A 109 -9.72 -4.96 18.01
C GLN A 109 -10.40 -5.29 16.67
N LYS A 110 -9.80 -6.19 15.89
CA LYS A 110 -10.39 -6.68 14.64
C LYS A 110 -11.73 -7.35 14.89
N GLU A 111 -11.82 -8.25 15.86
CA GLU A 111 -13.07 -8.95 16.21
C GLU A 111 -14.19 -7.99 16.64
N LYS A 112 -13.84 -6.95 17.40
CA LYS A 112 -14.80 -5.88 17.77
C LYS A 112 -15.30 -5.13 16.54
N LEU A 113 -14.40 -4.71 15.66
CA LEU A 113 -14.76 -3.98 14.44
C LEU A 113 -15.59 -4.84 13.48
N THR A 114 -15.32 -6.15 13.38
CA THR A 114 -16.15 -7.06 12.58
C THR A 114 -17.55 -7.19 13.17
N GLY A 115 -17.68 -7.28 14.49
CA GLY A 115 -18.99 -7.31 15.15
C GLY A 115 -19.77 -6.00 14.95
N GLU A 116 -19.10 -4.85 15.02
CA GLU A 116 -19.72 -3.55 14.73
C GLU A 116 -20.15 -3.43 13.27
N TYR A 117 -19.32 -3.91 12.34
CA TYR A 117 -19.64 -3.94 10.91
C TYR A 117 -20.87 -4.80 10.63
N GLU A 118 -20.93 -6.02 11.19
CA GLU A 118 -22.09 -6.92 11.06
C GLU A 118 -23.36 -6.27 11.61
N ALA A 119 -23.29 -5.64 12.78
CA ALA A 119 -24.44 -4.95 13.37
C ALA A 119 -24.90 -3.72 12.56
N VAL A 120 -23.99 -3.00 11.89
CA VAL A 120 -24.36 -1.92 10.94
C VAL A 120 -24.97 -2.51 9.68
N HIS A 121 -24.41 -3.61 9.17
CA HIS A 121 -24.88 -4.27 7.97
C HIS A 121 -26.30 -4.81 8.15
N GLU A 122 -26.61 -5.46 9.26
CA GLU A 122 -27.96 -5.91 9.59
C GLU A 122 -28.96 -4.75 9.70
N ARG A 123 -28.56 -3.64 10.32
CA ARG A 123 -29.39 -2.43 10.40
C ARG A 123 -29.66 -1.85 9.01
N LEU A 124 -28.63 -1.73 8.17
CA LEU A 124 -28.79 -1.28 6.80
C LEU A 124 -29.75 -2.19 6.03
N HIS A 125 -29.57 -3.51 6.14
CA HIS A 125 -30.43 -4.49 5.49
C HIS A 125 -31.90 -4.34 5.91
N SER A 126 -32.16 -4.12 7.21
CA SER A 126 -33.52 -3.88 7.71
C SER A 126 -34.14 -2.59 7.12
N VAL A 127 -33.36 -1.52 6.99
CA VAL A 127 -33.82 -0.26 6.38
C VAL A 127 -34.08 -0.42 4.89
N GLU A 128 -33.25 -1.19 4.18
CA GLU A 128 -33.47 -1.50 2.77
C GLU A 128 -34.75 -2.29 2.53
N ILE A 129 -35.08 -3.25 3.40
CA ILE A 129 -36.35 -3.98 3.37
C ILE A 129 -37.51 -3.01 3.59
N ASN A 130 -37.46 -2.20 4.65
CA ASN A 130 -38.51 -1.20 4.94
C ASN A 130 -38.70 -0.22 3.77
N ARG A 131 -37.63 0.19 3.10
CA ARG A 131 -37.69 1.07 1.92
C ARG A 131 -38.40 0.39 0.75
N LYS A 132 -38.18 -0.91 0.54
CA LYS A 132 -38.87 -1.69 -0.50
C LYS A 132 -40.35 -1.81 -0.19
N GLU A 133 -40.69 -2.16 1.04
CA GLU A 133 -42.09 -2.24 1.50
C GLU A 133 -42.82 -0.90 1.32
N LEU A 134 -42.21 0.21 1.73
CA LEU A 134 -42.79 1.54 1.54
C LEU A 134 -42.97 1.92 0.06
N ALA A 135 -42.04 1.49 -0.81
CA ALA A 135 -42.18 1.70 -2.24
C ALA A 135 -43.37 0.90 -2.82
N ASP A 136 -43.55 -0.34 -2.37
CA ASP A 136 -44.69 -1.18 -2.77
C ASP A 136 -46.02 -0.57 -2.28
N GLU A 137 -46.08 -0.10 -1.03
CA GLU A 137 -47.23 0.63 -0.49
C GLU A 137 -47.54 1.90 -1.30
N TYR A 138 -46.51 2.66 -1.68
CA TYR A 138 -46.66 3.87 -2.50
C TYR A 138 -47.22 3.54 -3.90
N ILE A 139 -46.79 2.44 -4.51
CA ILE A 139 -47.31 1.98 -5.81
C ILE A 139 -48.80 1.65 -5.69
N VAL A 140 -49.19 0.90 -4.66
CA VAL A 140 -50.59 0.56 -4.39
C VAL A 140 -51.41 1.82 -4.18
N LEU A 141 -50.92 2.74 -3.35
CA LEU A 141 -51.60 4.00 -3.06
C LEU A 141 -51.77 4.86 -4.31
N LYS A 142 -50.73 4.98 -5.15
CA LYS A 142 -50.80 5.70 -6.43
C LYS A 142 -51.81 5.07 -7.39
N SER A 143 -51.87 3.74 -7.44
CA SER A 143 -52.89 3.02 -8.22
C SER A 143 -54.30 3.36 -7.74
N ASN A 144 -54.53 3.36 -6.42
CA ASN A 144 -55.82 3.70 -5.82
C ASN A 144 -56.23 5.14 -6.12
N TYR A 145 -55.32 6.11 -5.98
CA TYR A 145 -55.59 7.51 -6.34
C TYR A 145 -55.94 7.65 -7.82
N LEU A 146 -55.22 6.96 -8.71
CA LEU A 146 -55.52 7.01 -10.14
C LEU A 146 -56.90 6.43 -10.47
N ALA A 147 -57.31 5.36 -9.79
CA ALA A 147 -58.64 4.78 -9.93
C ALA A 147 -59.73 5.76 -9.45
N LEU A 148 -59.52 6.39 -8.30
CA LEU A 148 -60.45 7.38 -7.73
C LEU A 148 -60.57 8.63 -8.62
N SER A 149 -59.45 9.13 -9.16
CA SER A 149 -59.48 10.26 -10.11
C SER A 149 -60.28 9.92 -11.37
N LYS A 150 -60.12 8.72 -11.93
CA LYS A 150 -60.93 8.26 -13.07
C LYS A 150 -62.41 8.16 -12.74
N GLU A 151 -62.75 7.73 -11.53
CA GLU A 151 -64.15 7.65 -11.09
C GLU A 151 -64.76 9.05 -10.91
N HIS A 152 -63.98 9.97 -10.33
CA HIS A 152 -64.37 11.38 -10.23
C HIS A 152 -64.59 12.02 -11.60
N GLU A 153 -63.68 11.81 -12.56
CA GLU A 153 -63.82 12.29 -13.94
C GLU A 153 -65.10 11.76 -14.61
N ARG A 154 -65.48 10.49 -14.36
CA ARG A 154 -66.74 9.93 -14.87
C ARG A 154 -67.96 10.59 -14.25
N GLU A 155 -67.95 10.87 -12.95
CA GLU A 155 -69.05 11.57 -12.29
C GLU A 155 -69.16 13.02 -12.75
N VAL A 156 -68.03 13.71 -13.00
CA VAL A 156 -68.02 15.04 -13.63
C VAL A 156 -68.65 14.98 -15.02
N ALA A 157 -68.25 14.03 -15.86
CA ALA A 157 -68.81 13.87 -17.20
C ALA A 157 -70.34 13.61 -17.17
N LYS A 158 -70.82 12.75 -16.27
CA LYS A 158 -72.26 12.52 -16.07
C LYS A 158 -73.00 13.79 -15.61
N ASN A 159 -72.39 14.57 -14.73
CA ASN A 159 -73.00 15.82 -14.25
C ASN A 159 -73.04 16.87 -15.37
N ASP A 160 -72.03 16.93 -16.22
CA ASP A 160 -72.00 17.78 -17.41
C ASP A 160 -73.09 17.35 -18.42
N GLU A 161 -73.27 16.05 -18.64
CA GLU A 161 -74.36 15.48 -19.45
C GLU A 161 -75.74 15.89 -18.91
N LEU A 162 -75.99 15.67 -17.62
CA LEU A 162 -77.23 16.09 -16.96
C LEU A 162 -77.45 17.61 -17.04
N SER A 163 -76.38 18.40 -16.87
CA SER A 163 -76.43 19.86 -17.00
C SER A 163 -76.80 20.28 -18.42
N MET A 164 -76.29 19.58 -19.43
CA MET A 164 -76.64 19.78 -20.84
C MET A 164 -78.08 19.35 -21.14
N GLU A 165 -78.55 18.24 -20.56
CA GLU A 165 -79.94 17.78 -20.67
C GLU A 165 -80.93 18.80 -20.05
N LEU A 166 -80.63 19.31 -18.86
CA LEU A 166 -81.41 20.39 -18.22
C LEU A 166 -81.43 21.65 -19.08
N LEU A 167 -80.29 22.04 -19.64
CA LEU A 167 -80.19 23.20 -20.53
C LEU A 167 -81.01 22.98 -21.81
N ASN A 168 -81.03 21.76 -22.35
CA ASN A 168 -81.84 21.40 -23.51
C ASN A 168 -83.34 21.36 -23.19
N LEU A 169 -83.74 20.92 -21.99
CA LEU A 169 -85.13 21.01 -21.50
C LEU A 169 -85.57 22.48 -21.37
N VAL A 170 -84.74 23.33 -20.76
CA VAL A 170 -85.02 24.78 -20.68
C VAL A 170 -85.08 25.42 -22.06
N LYS A 171 -84.24 24.99 -23.01
CA LYS A 171 -84.33 25.42 -24.41
C LYS A 171 -85.63 24.97 -25.07
N ARG A 172 -86.07 23.72 -24.85
CA ARG A 172 -87.34 23.20 -25.37
C ARG A 172 -88.54 23.94 -24.77
N GLU A 173 -88.57 24.20 -23.46
CA GLU A 173 -89.60 25.04 -22.83
C GLU A 173 -89.61 26.46 -23.40
N LYS A 174 -88.44 27.02 -23.71
CA LYS A 174 -88.34 28.30 -24.42
C LYS A 174 -88.86 28.17 -25.86
N GLU A 175 -88.46 27.16 -26.63
CA GLU A 175 -88.89 26.94 -28.02
C GLU A 175 -90.40 26.68 -28.15
N GLU A 176 -91.00 25.95 -27.21
CA GLU A 176 -92.46 25.77 -27.14
C GLU A 176 -93.17 27.10 -26.83
N ASN A 177 -92.65 27.91 -25.90
CA ASN A 177 -93.19 29.25 -25.60
C ASN A 177 -92.91 30.30 -26.71
N TYR A 178 -91.81 30.15 -27.47
CA TYR A 178 -91.49 31.02 -28.60
C TYR A 178 -92.29 30.67 -29.86
N SER A 179 -92.77 29.43 -30.01
CA SER A 179 -93.59 29.02 -31.17
C SER A 179 -94.98 29.67 -31.20
N GLN A 180 -95.54 30.06 -30.05
CA GLN A 180 -96.80 30.81 -29.96
C GLN A 180 -96.63 32.33 -30.19
N SER A 181 -95.41 32.88 -30.08
CA SER A 181 -95.14 34.32 -30.19
C SER A 181 -94.43 34.73 -31.49
N ARG A 182 -93.88 33.77 -32.25
CA ARG A 182 -93.09 34.01 -33.48
C ARG A 182 -93.90 34.45 -34.71
N ALA A 183 -95.24 34.42 -34.64
CA ALA A 183 -96.08 35.02 -35.68
C ALA A 183 -96.21 36.54 -35.57
N LEU A 184 -95.97 37.13 -34.38
CA LEU A 184 -96.18 38.57 -34.12
C LEU A 184 -94.87 39.39 -34.08
N VAL A 185 -93.69 38.76 -34.02
CA VAL A 185 -92.40 39.45 -33.82
C VAL A 185 -91.59 39.66 -35.11
N ASN A 186 -91.93 38.98 -36.21
CA ASN A 186 -91.22 39.15 -37.49
C ASN A 186 -91.43 40.52 -38.16
N GLU A 187 -92.38 41.33 -37.68
CA GLU A 187 -92.61 42.70 -38.14
C GLU A 187 -91.79 43.73 -37.35
N ALA A 188 -91.38 43.40 -36.12
CA ALA A 188 -90.58 44.28 -35.26
C ALA A 188 -89.06 44.12 -35.46
N THR A 189 -88.58 42.99 -35.99
CA THR A 189 -87.15 42.75 -36.24
C THR A 189 -86.60 43.54 -37.43
N ALA A 190 -87.44 43.92 -38.40
CA ALA A 190 -87.03 44.75 -39.54
C ALA A 190 -86.72 46.21 -39.16
N GLU A 191 -87.31 46.72 -38.06
CA GLU A 191 -87.01 48.05 -37.51
C GLU A 191 -85.73 48.06 -36.67
N MET A 192 -85.41 46.95 -35.98
CA MET A 192 -84.21 46.84 -35.14
C MET A 192 -82.90 46.71 -35.93
N ASP A 193 -82.94 46.18 -37.16
CA ASP A 193 -81.78 46.08 -38.04
C ASP A 193 -81.33 47.45 -38.60
N ARG A 194 -82.24 48.44 -38.67
CA ARG A 194 -81.87 49.82 -39.03
C ARG A 194 -81.16 50.55 -37.88
N VAL A 195 -81.49 50.21 -36.63
CA VAL A 195 -80.85 50.78 -35.43
C VAL A 195 -79.48 50.13 -35.19
N ARG A 196 -79.31 48.84 -35.48
CA ARG A 196 -78.02 48.13 -35.39
C ARG A 196 -76.98 48.68 -36.37
N ALA A 197 -77.38 49.02 -37.59
CA ALA A 197 -76.50 49.65 -38.59
C ALA A 197 -76.01 51.07 -38.21
N MET A 198 -76.69 51.74 -37.26
CA MET A 198 -76.30 53.05 -36.74
C MET A 198 -75.30 52.94 -35.58
N VAL A 199 -75.35 51.86 -34.80
CA VAL A 199 -74.46 51.57 -33.66
C VAL A 199 -73.08 51.06 -34.13
N ASP A 200 -73.02 50.33 -35.24
CA ASP A 200 -71.76 49.86 -35.84
C ASP A 200 -70.90 50.99 -36.44
N ARG A 201 -71.48 52.17 -36.70
CA ARG A 201 -70.75 53.36 -37.20
C ARG A 201 -70.06 54.16 -36.09
N LEU A 202 -70.28 53.86 -34.81
CA LEU A 202 -69.73 54.62 -33.68
C LEU A 202 -68.82 53.80 -32.74
N SER A 203 -68.60 52.51 -33.01
CA SER A 203 -67.78 51.60 -32.18
C SER A 203 -66.36 51.34 -32.72
N ALA A 204 -65.92 52.03 -33.79
CA ALA A 204 -64.56 51.93 -34.32
C ALA A 204 -63.58 52.89 -33.63
N ARG A 205 -63.30 52.67 -32.33
CA ARG A 205 -62.08 53.16 -31.66
C ARG A 205 -61.86 52.46 -30.31
N LYS A 206 -61.05 51.39 -30.33
CA LYS A 206 -60.25 50.81 -29.21
C LYS A 206 -59.33 49.73 -29.83
N ILE A 207 -58.07 50.09 -30.11
CA ILE A 207 -56.87 49.69 -29.33
C ILE A 207 -56.80 48.16 -29.15
N LYS A 208 -55.90 47.52 -29.90
CA LYS A 208 -55.42 46.15 -29.66
C LYS A 208 -54.18 46.19 -28.76
N PRO A 209 -54.01 45.28 -27.79
CA PRO A 209 -52.76 45.10 -27.07
C PRO A 209 -51.92 44.02 -27.79
N GLU A 210 -51.07 44.43 -28.73
CA GLU A 210 -50.17 43.51 -29.48
C GLU A 210 -48.70 43.99 -29.47
N GLU A 211 -48.27 44.73 -28.45
CA GLU A 211 -46.86 45.12 -28.25
C GLU A 211 -46.32 44.74 -26.86
N LEU A 212 -46.43 43.46 -26.50
CA LEU A 212 -45.72 42.90 -25.34
C LEU A 212 -44.98 41.59 -25.64
N VAL A 213 -44.87 41.21 -26.91
CA VAL A 213 -44.09 40.04 -27.32
C VAL A 213 -43.02 40.51 -28.30
N ALA A 214 -41.80 40.68 -27.79
CA ALA A 214 -40.61 40.66 -28.63
C ALA A 214 -40.69 39.41 -29.52
N SER A 215 -40.49 39.59 -30.83
CA SER A 215 -40.70 38.57 -31.86
C SER A 215 -40.07 37.23 -31.46
N GLU A 216 -40.89 36.18 -31.33
CA GLU A 216 -40.46 34.78 -31.14
C GLU A 216 -39.33 34.38 -32.11
N HIS A 217 -39.28 35.03 -33.27
CA HIS A 217 -38.27 34.83 -34.29
C HIS A 217 -36.87 35.32 -33.87
N GLU A 218 -36.78 36.45 -33.16
CA GLU A 218 -35.51 36.95 -32.61
C GLU A 218 -35.04 36.07 -31.46
N ARG A 219 -35.97 35.60 -30.62
CA ARG A 219 -35.67 34.65 -29.54
C ARG A 219 -35.15 33.32 -30.07
N ARG A 220 -35.75 32.76 -31.12
CA ARG A 220 -35.28 31.53 -31.80
C ARG A 220 -33.96 31.73 -32.57
N LYS A 221 -33.64 32.95 -32.98
CA LYS A 221 -32.36 33.27 -33.65
C LYS A 221 -31.25 33.42 -32.61
N LEU A 222 -31.53 34.08 -31.48
CA LEU A 222 -30.67 34.12 -30.31
C LEU A 222 -30.44 32.73 -29.72
N GLU A 223 -31.48 31.90 -29.57
CA GLU A 223 -31.36 30.51 -29.12
C GLU A 223 -30.49 29.69 -30.08
N ARG A 224 -30.70 29.78 -31.41
CA ARG A 224 -29.84 29.06 -32.38
C ARG A 224 -28.38 29.52 -32.36
N SER A 225 -28.11 30.81 -32.17
CA SER A 225 -26.74 31.33 -32.09
C SER A 225 -26.06 31.11 -30.72
N LEU A 226 -26.82 31.07 -29.61
CA LEU A 226 -26.26 30.74 -28.29
C LEU A 226 -26.05 29.23 -28.09
N PHE A 227 -26.96 28.38 -28.57
CA PHE A 227 -26.89 26.93 -28.39
C PHE A 227 -26.08 26.21 -29.49
N GLY A 228 -26.04 26.74 -30.72
CA GLY A 228 -25.28 26.12 -31.82
C GLY A 228 -23.79 25.97 -31.49
N ASN A 229 -23.18 27.01 -30.91
CA ASN A 229 -21.77 26.96 -30.50
C ASN A 229 -21.55 26.08 -29.26
N GLN A 230 -22.56 25.92 -28.40
CA GLN A 230 -22.42 25.10 -27.19
C GLN A 230 -22.35 23.61 -27.54
N ASP A 231 -23.13 23.16 -28.52
CA ASP A 231 -23.13 21.77 -28.94
C ASP A 231 -21.88 21.42 -29.77
N GLU A 232 -21.39 22.34 -30.60
CA GLU A 232 -20.09 22.21 -31.29
C GLU A 232 -18.93 22.09 -30.28
N ILE A 233 -18.89 22.94 -29.24
CA ILE A 233 -17.86 22.87 -28.18
C ILE A 233 -17.94 21.55 -27.39
N LYS A 234 -19.15 21.03 -27.13
CA LYS A 234 -19.33 19.72 -26.48
C LYS A 234 -18.82 18.59 -27.36
N GLU A 235 -19.15 18.59 -28.64
CA GLU A 235 -18.68 17.59 -29.59
C GLU A 235 -17.15 17.63 -29.74
N GLU A 236 -16.55 18.82 -29.79
CA GLU A 236 -15.10 19.00 -29.79
C GLU A 236 -14.46 18.46 -28.50
N LEU A 237 -15.02 18.78 -27.32
CA LEU A 237 -14.57 18.25 -26.02
C LEU A 237 -14.68 16.73 -25.94
N GLU A 238 -15.78 16.15 -26.42
CA GLU A 238 -15.95 14.69 -26.49
C GLU A 238 -14.95 14.05 -27.46
N SER A 239 -14.69 14.68 -28.61
CA SER A 239 -13.69 14.20 -29.56
C SER A 239 -12.29 14.23 -28.94
N MET A 240 -11.95 15.30 -28.21
CA MET A 240 -10.69 15.46 -27.50
C MET A 240 -10.54 14.45 -26.37
N LYS A 241 -11.59 14.19 -25.59
CA LYS A 241 -11.63 13.12 -24.57
C LYS A 241 -11.41 11.74 -25.20
N LYS A 242 -12.07 11.43 -26.33
CA LYS A 242 -11.88 10.17 -27.05
C LYS A 242 -10.45 10.02 -27.58
N ILE A 243 -9.88 11.07 -28.17
CA ILE A 243 -8.49 11.08 -28.65
C ILE A 243 -7.51 10.87 -27.49
N HIS A 244 -7.70 11.58 -26.37
CA HIS A 244 -6.88 11.41 -25.18
C HIS A 244 -6.94 9.98 -24.63
N ASN A 245 -8.15 9.42 -24.47
CA ASN A 245 -8.32 8.04 -23.99
C ASN A 245 -7.68 7.01 -24.92
N THR A 246 -7.83 7.16 -26.24
CA THR A 246 -7.18 6.25 -27.21
C THR A 246 -5.66 6.40 -27.22
N GLN A 247 -5.13 7.61 -27.03
CA GLN A 247 -3.69 7.83 -26.87
C GLN A 247 -3.17 7.18 -25.57
N GLN A 248 -3.91 7.31 -24.47
CA GLN A 248 -3.57 6.69 -23.19
C GLN A 248 -3.55 5.16 -23.28
N GLN A 249 -4.58 4.55 -23.87
CA GLN A 249 -4.60 3.08 -24.11
C GLN A 249 -3.40 2.62 -24.94
N LYS A 250 -3.02 3.36 -26.00
CA LYS A 250 -1.82 3.04 -26.81
C LYS A 250 -0.52 3.15 -26.01
N LEU A 251 -0.42 4.11 -25.08
CA LEU A 251 0.75 4.23 -24.21
C LEU A 251 0.81 3.07 -23.22
N GLU A 252 -0.31 2.71 -22.60
CA GLU A 252 -0.43 1.55 -21.71
C GLU A 252 -0.04 0.25 -22.42
N GLU A 253 -0.55 0.03 -23.63
CA GLU A 253 -0.21 -1.13 -24.46
C GLU A 253 1.29 -1.17 -24.81
N ARG A 254 1.90 -0.03 -25.14
CA ARG A 254 3.35 0.06 -25.39
C ARG A 254 4.17 -0.24 -24.13
N VAL A 255 3.76 0.26 -22.96
CA VAL A 255 4.43 -0.02 -21.68
C VAL A 255 4.33 -1.50 -21.34
N LEU A 256 3.15 -2.10 -21.51
CA LEU A 256 2.96 -3.53 -21.31
C LEU A 256 3.82 -4.36 -22.27
N LEU A 257 3.84 -4.03 -23.56
CA LEU A 257 4.61 -4.74 -24.57
C LEU A 257 6.13 -4.65 -24.31
N THR A 258 6.62 -3.46 -23.92
CA THR A 258 8.03 -3.27 -23.57
C THR A 258 8.43 -4.00 -22.29
N SER A 259 7.56 -3.98 -21.27
CA SER A 259 7.75 -4.78 -20.05
C SER A 259 7.77 -6.28 -20.36
N GLN A 260 6.83 -6.77 -21.15
CA GLN A 260 6.75 -8.18 -21.55
C GLN A 260 7.96 -8.61 -22.39
N SER A 261 8.46 -7.73 -23.27
CA SER A 261 9.70 -7.98 -24.02
C SER A 261 10.91 -8.10 -23.10
N GLN A 262 11.04 -7.22 -22.10
CA GLN A 262 12.13 -7.29 -21.12
C GLN A 262 12.05 -8.55 -20.25
N MET A 263 10.85 -8.98 -19.87
CA MET A 263 10.65 -10.25 -19.16
C MET A 263 11.11 -11.44 -20.01
N LYS A 264 10.70 -11.51 -21.28
CA LYS A 264 11.14 -12.58 -22.19
C LYS A 264 12.65 -12.57 -22.43
N GLU A 265 13.27 -11.40 -22.54
CA GLU A 265 14.71 -11.25 -22.70
C GLU A 265 15.46 -11.78 -21.45
N THR A 266 14.98 -11.47 -20.25
CA THR A 266 15.58 -11.98 -19.01
C THR A 266 15.38 -13.49 -18.83
N GLU A 267 14.22 -14.03 -19.22
CA GLU A 267 13.96 -15.48 -19.26
C GLU A 267 14.89 -16.22 -20.25
N ALA A 268 15.11 -15.63 -21.43
CA ALA A 268 16.02 -16.18 -22.44
C ALA A 268 17.49 -16.15 -21.97
N GLU A 269 17.93 -15.06 -21.34
CA GLU A 269 19.25 -14.98 -20.72
C GLU A 269 19.43 -16.00 -19.59
N ASN A 270 18.41 -16.18 -18.74
CA ASN A 270 18.45 -17.17 -17.66
C ASN A 270 18.56 -18.60 -18.23
N SER A 271 17.79 -18.90 -19.29
CA SER A 271 17.89 -20.19 -20.00
C SER A 271 19.26 -20.40 -20.63
N ARG A 272 19.86 -19.36 -21.22
CA ARG A 272 21.21 -19.40 -21.79
C ARG A 272 22.29 -19.64 -20.72
N LEU A 273 22.20 -18.96 -19.58
CA LEU A 273 23.12 -19.14 -18.46
C LEU A 273 22.98 -20.55 -17.84
N GLN A 274 21.75 -21.08 -17.75
CA GLN A 274 21.51 -22.45 -17.31
C GLN A 274 22.14 -23.49 -18.25
N LEU A 275 22.09 -23.26 -19.57
CA LEU A 275 22.76 -24.12 -20.53
C LEU A 275 24.29 -24.05 -20.37
N GLN A 276 24.87 -22.86 -20.26
CA GLN A 276 26.32 -22.71 -20.00
C GLN A 276 26.75 -23.40 -18.70
N LEU A 277 25.93 -23.34 -17.65
CA LEU A 277 26.19 -24.08 -16.41
C LEU A 277 26.14 -25.60 -16.60
N LYS A 278 25.24 -26.11 -17.46
CA LYS A 278 25.17 -27.55 -17.77
C LYS A 278 26.40 -28.00 -18.54
N GLU A 279 26.77 -27.28 -19.60
CA GLU A 279 27.95 -27.54 -20.42
C GLU A 279 29.22 -27.55 -19.56
N LEU A 280 29.43 -26.53 -18.73
CA LEU A 280 30.61 -26.45 -17.87
C LEU A 280 30.64 -27.56 -16.80
N ASN A 281 29.49 -27.99 -16.27
CA ASN A 281 29.43 -29.14 -15.36
C ASN A 281 29.73 -30.46 -16.08
N GLU A 282 29.30 -30.62 -17.33
CA GLU A 282 29.55 -31.80 -18.14
C GLU A 282 31.03 -31.89 -18.55
N GLU A 283 31.66 -30.76 -18.88
CA GLU A 283 33.11 -30.65 -19.07
C GLU A 283 33.89 -31.01 -17.78
N TYR A 284 33.44 -30.52 -16.62
CA TYR A 284 34.05 -30.86 -15.32
C TYR A 284 33.95 -32.36 -15.04
N ARG A 285 32.78 -32.97 -15.25
CA ARG A 285 32.58 -34.42 -15.11
C ARG A 285 33.46 -35.22 -16.08
N SER A 286 33.57 -34.76 -17.32
CA SER A 286 34.39 -35.40 -18.34
C SER A 286 35.88 -35.35 -17.99
N ARG A 287 36.39 -34.21 -17.48
CA ARG A 287 37.76 -34.11 -16.94
C ARG A 287 37.99 -35.04 -15.75
N LEU A 288 37.06 -35.07 -14.79
CA LEU A 288 37.17 -35.94 -13.63
C LEU A 288 37.23 -37.43 -14.03
N ASN A 289 36.37 -37.84 -14.96
CA ASN A 289 36.39 -39.21 -15.49
C ASN A 289 37.73 -39.53 -16.17
N ARG A 290 38.29 -38.60 -16.95
CA ARG A 290 39.60 -38.78 -17.58
C ARG A 290 40.73 -38.88 -16.55
N TYR A 291 40.69 -38.06 -15.49
CA TYR A 291 41.63 -38.15 -14.38
C TYR A 291 41.56 -39.51 -13.65
N ILE A 292 40.35 -40.04 -13.43
CA ILE A 292 40.13 -41.37 -12.84
C ILE A 292 40.64 -42.47 -13.78
N GLN A 293 40.41 -42.33 -15.08
CA GLN A 293 40.82 -43.30 -16.09
C GLN A 293 42.33 -43.36 -16.26
N ASP A 294 43.01 -42.20 -16.30
CA ASP A 294 44.48 -42.11 -16.34
C ASP A 294 45.11 -42.71 -15.06
N LEU A 295 44.48 -42.51 -13.89
CA LEU A 295 44.88 -43.14 -12.62
C LEU A 295 44.71 -44.67 -12.68
N ALA A 296 43.60 -45.16 -13.22
CA ALA A 296 43.35 -46.59 -13.39
C ALA A 296 44.35 -47.23 -14.36
N GLU A 297 44.63 -46.60 -15.51
CA GLU A 297 45.62 -47.05 -16.48
C GLU A 297 47.05 -47.07 -15.91
N TYR A 298 47.40 -46.09 -15.07
CA TYR A 298 48.69 -46.07 -14.37
C TYR A 298 48.81 -47.25 -13.40
N VAL A 299 47.76 -47.56 -12.63
CA VAL A 299 47.73 -48.68 -11.68
C VAL A 299 47.71 -50.03 -12.41
N ASP A 300 46.90 -50.18 -13.46
CA ASP A 300 46.81 -51.40 -14.28
C ASP A 300 48.09 -51.65 -15.10
N GLY A 301 48.71 -50.61 -15.65
CA GLY A 301 50.02 -50.71 -16.32
C GLY A 301 51.13 -51.17 -15.38
N ASN A 302 51.04 -50.80 -14.10
CA ASN A 302 51.94 -51.27 -13.04
C ASN A 302 51.69 -52.74 -12.70
N LEU A 303 50.42 -53.17 -12.62
CA LEU A 303 50.03 -54.56 -12.37
C LEU A 303 50.44 -55.49 -13.54
N ARG A 304 50.35 -55.01 -14.78
CA ARG A 304 50.63 -55.78 -16.01
C ARG A 304 52.14 -55.91 -16.30
N ASN A 305 52.95 -54.93 -15.91
CA ASN A 305 54.42 -54.99 -16.01
C ASN A 305 55.09 -55.80 -14.88
N GLY A 306 54.33 -56.21 -13.85
CA GLY A 306 54.82 -57.04 -12.74
C GLY A 306 55.16 -58.50 -13.09
N ALA A 307 54.91 -58.94 -14.33
CA ALA A 307 55.21 -60.31 -14.77
C ALA A 307 56.68 -60.54 -15.20
N SER A 308 57.50 -59.49 -15.36
CA SER A 308 58.92 -59.65 -15.72
C SER A 308 59.77 -58.45 -15.30
N GLY A 309 60.43 -58.54 -14.14
CA GLY A 309 61.47 -57.60 -13.71
C GLY A 309 60.98 -56.46 -12.82
N ARG A 310 61.84 -56.04 -11.88
CA ARG A 310 61.58 -55.12 -10.76
C ARG A 310 60.73 -53.88 -11.14
N PRO A 311 59.76 -53.49 -10.30
CA PRO A 311 58.96 -52.28 -10.53
C PRO A 311 59.83 -51.03 -10.41
N GLN A 312 60.07 -50.34 -11.53
CA GLN A 312 60.56 -48.96 -11.54
C GLN A 312 59.39 -48.05 -11.21
N LEU A 313 59.14 -47.88 -9.91
CA LEU A 313 58.23 -46.87 -9.39
C LEU A 313 58.88 -45.50 -9.62
N GLU A 314 58.29 -44.68 -10.49
CA GLU A 314 58.52 -43.23 -10.51
C GLU A 314 57.37 -42.54 -9.75
N PRO A 315 57.36 -42.60 -8.39
CA PRO A 315 56.34 -41.96 -7.57
C PRO A 315 56.32 -40.45 -7.78
N ALA A 316 57.43 -39.86 -8.25
CA ALA A 316 57.51 -38.47 -8.64
C ALA A 316 56.55 -38.12 -9.79
N ARG A 317 56.37 -39.01 -10.78
CA ARG A 317 55.50 -38.77 -11.94
C ARG A 317 54.02 -38.85 -11.59
N LEU A 318 53.63 -39.82 -10.76
CA LEU A 318 52.25 -39.91 -10.23
C LEU A 318 51.92 -38.69 -9.36
N LYS A 319 52.84 -38.32 -8.47
CA LYS A 319 52.69 -37.13 -7.62
C LYS A 319 52.51 -35.87 -8.45
N GLN A 320 53.35 -35.65 -9.47
CA GLN A 320 53.25 -34.49 -10.36
C GLN A 320 51.93 -34.46 -11.13
N TYR A 321 51.40 -35.62 -11.54
CA TYR A 321 50.10 -35.74 -12.19
C TYR A 321 48.94 -35.40 -11.24
N VAL A 322 48.94 -35.95 -10.03
CA VAL A 322 47.94 -35.64 -8.99
C VAL A 322 48.00 -34.17 -8.58
N ASP A 323 49.20 -33.59 -8.45
CA ASP A 323 49.39 -32.17 -8.17
C ASP A 323 48.84 -31.29 -9.31
N SER A 324 49.06 -31.68 -10.57
CA SER A 324 48.46 -31.02 -11.75
C SER A 324 46.93 -31.10 -11.73
N MET A 325 46.37 -32.27 -11.45
CA MET A 325 44.92 -32.50 -11.35
C MET A 325 44.29 -31.62 -10.26
N LEU A 326 44.88 -31.59 -9.07
CA LEU A 326 44.41 -30.76 -7.97
C LEU A 326 44.51 -29.27 -8.29
N SER A 327 45.55 -28.84 -9.02
CA SER A 327 45.70 -27.47 -9.51
C SER A 327 44.59 -27.10 -10.49
N ASP A 328 44.31 -27.98 -11.47
CA ASP A 328 43.25 -27.78 -12.47
C ASP A 328 41.86 -27.74 -11.83
N MET A 329 41.57 -28.63 -10.86
CA MET A 329 40.32 -28.62 -10.10
C MET A 329 40.18 -27.31 -9.32
N LYS A 330 41.23 -26.86 -8.62
CA LYS A 330 41.22 -25.57 -7.89
C LYS A 330 41.02 -24.37 -8.84
N ALA A 331 41.59 -24.41 -10.04
CA ALA A 331 41.40 -23.36 -11.05
C ALA A 331 39.97 -23.36 -11.59
N SER A 332 39.39 -24.53 -11.87
CA SER A 332 37.99 -24.67 -12.33
C SER A 332 36.99 -24.19 -11.27
N HIS A 333 37.19 -24.55 -10.00
CA HIS A 333 36.35 -24.06 -8.90
C HIS A 333 36.45 -22.54 -8.75
N ARG A 334 37.66 -21.96 -8.83
CA ARG A 334 37.85 -20.50 -8.82
C ARG A 334 37.15 -19.80 -9.98
N SER A 335 37.24 -20.35 -11.19
CA SER A 335 36.55 -19.79 -12.36
C SER A 335 35.02 -19.86 -12.21
N ARG A 336 34.49 -20.96 -11.67
CA ARG A 336 33.05 -21.11 -11.38
C ARG A 336 32.58 -20.12 -10.31
N GLU A 337 33.36 -19.97 -9.24
CA GLU A 337 33.07 -19.01 -8.17
C GLU A 337 33.07 -17.57 -8.72
N GLU A 338 34.03 -17.24 -9.59
CA GLU A 338 34.11 -15.93 -10.24
C GLU A 338 32.93 -15.68 -11.19
N GLN A 339 32.46 -16.69 -11.94
CA GLN A 339 31.26 -16.59 -12.77
C GLN A 339 30.00 -16.34 -11.92
N LEU A 340 29.82 -17.08 -10.83
CA LEU A 340 28.70 -16.89 -9.91
C LEU A 340 28.74 -15.52 -9.23
N ALA A 341 29.92 -15.09 -8.78
CA ALA A 341 30.12 -13.76 -8.21
C ALA A 341 29.87 -12.64 -9.25
N SER A 342 30.23 -12.85 -10.51
CA SER A 342 29.94 -11.92 -11.62
C SER A 342 28.44 -11.84 -11.90
N ALA A 343 27.74 -12.97 -11.97
CA ALA A 343 26.28 -13.02 -12.16
C ALA A 343 25.54 -12.34 -10.99
N ALA A 344 25.91 -12.63 -9.74
CA ALA A 344 25.34 -11.97 -8.56
C ALA A 344 25.55 -10.44 -8.59
N ARG A 345 26.75 -9.98 -8.99
CA ARG A 345 27.04 -8.55 -9.17
C ARG A 345 26.20 -7.91 -10.28
N GLN A 346 25.97 -8.62 -11.38
CA GLN A 346 25.12 -8.14 -12.47
C GLN A 346 23.64 -8.05 -12.05
N TYR A 347 23.12 -9.04 -11.34
CA TYR A 347 21.75 -8.98 -10.80
C TYR A 347 21.58 -7.83 -9.80
N LYS A 348 22.54 -7.65 -8.89
CA LYS A 348 22.54 -6.51 -7.97
C LYS A 348 22.54 -5.17 -8.72
N LYS A 349 23.35 -5.03 -9.78
CA LYS A 349 23.39 -3.83 -10.62
C LYS A 349 22.06 -3.60 -11.37
N ARG A 350 21.45 -4.65 -11.92
CA ARG A 350 20.14 -4.58 -12.58
C ARG A 350 19.05 -4.15 -11.60
N MET A 351 19.05 -4.71 -10.40
CA MET A 351 18.10 -4.37 -9.35
C MET A 351 18.24 -2.90 -8.94
N GLN A 352 19.46 -2.41 -8.72
CA GLN A 352 19.71 -0.99 -8.44
C GLN A 352 19.24 -0.07 -9.57
N ASN A 353 19.41 -0.46 -10.83
CA ASN A 353 18.91 0.31 -11.97
C ASN A 353 17.38 0.34 -12.03
N LEU A 354 16.71 -0.76 -11.64
CA LEU A 354 15.26 -0.82 -11.57
C LEU A 354 14.73 0.11 -10.47
N VAL A 355 15.36 0.12 -9.29
CA VAL A 355 15.02 1.04 -8.20
C VAL A 355 15.16 2.50 -8.66
N LYS A 356 16.25 2.87 -9.34
CA LYS A 356 16.42 4.23 -9.89
C LYS A 356 15.33 4.61 -10.89
N LYS A 357 14.91 3.67 -11.75
CA LYS A 357 13.79 3.89 -12.68
C LYS A 357 12.48 4.09 -11.92
N HIS A 358 12.22 3.27 -10.91
CA HIS A 358 11.06 3.39 -10.02
C HIS A 358 11.00 4.76 -9.34
N GLU A 359 12.13 5.23 -8.79
CA GLU A 359 12.24 6.56 -8.21
C GLU A 359 11.94 7.67 -9.23
N SER A 360 12.50 7.57 -10.44
CA SER A 360 12.23 8.56 -11.50
C SER A 360 10.76 8.59 -11.92
N LEU A 361 10.11 7.42 -11.96
CA LEU A 361 8.70 7.30 -12.29
C LEU A 361 7.82 7.85 -11.16
N LEU A 362 8.16 7.58 -9.90
CA LEU A 362 7.49 8.15 -8.74
C LEU A 362 7.54 9.68 -8.74
N ILE A 363 8.68 10.27 -9.12
CA ILE A 363 8.81 11.72 -9.24
C ILE A 363 7.89 12.27 -10.34
N ALA A 364 7.85 11.62 -11.51
CA ALA A 364 6.97 12.01 -12.60
C ALA A 364 5.49 11.90 -12.21
N TYR A 365 5.12 10.80 -11.53
CA TYR A 365 3.78 10.57 -11.01
C TYR A 365 3.38 11.65 -10.00
N ARG A 366 4.26 12.00 -9.06
CA ARG A 366 4.03 13.10 -8.11
C ARG A 366 3.73 14.40 -8.82
N MET A 367 4.59 14.78 -9.78
CA MET A 367 4.43 16.04 -10.51
C MET A 367 3.09 16.08 -11.27
N GLN A 368 2.70 14.97 -11.90
CA GLN A 368 1.43 14.86 -12.58
C GLN A 368 0.25 14.96 -11.62
N ARG A 369 0.29 14.26 -10.48
CA ARG A 369 -0.76 14.30 -9.46
C ARG A 369 -0.93 15.70 -8.87
N GLU A 370 0.17 16.37 -8.55
CA GLU A 370 0.15 17.76 -8.05
C GLU A 370 -0.43 18.73 -9.10
N GLN A 371 -0.13 18.55 -10.39
CA GLN A 371 -0.72 19.33 -11.47
C GLN A 371 -2.24 19.13 -11.59
N ILE A 372 -2.71 17.88 -11.51
CA ILE A 372 -4.16 17.56 -11.55
C ILE A 372 -4.87 18.19 -10.35
N MET A 373 -4.29 18.05 -9.15
CA MET A 373 -4.82 18.67 -7.93
C MET A 373 -4.87 20.20 -8.02
N ALA A 374 -3.86 20.83 -8.62
CA ALA A 374 -3.79 22.28 -8.79
C ALA A 374 -4.77 22.84 -9.84
N LEU A 375 -5.11 22.04 -10.86
CA LEU A 375 -6.06 22.42 -11.91
C LEU A 375 -7.51 22.45 -11.42
N GLY A 376 -7.84 21.83 -10.28
CA GLY A 376 -9.16 21.91 -9.64
C GLY A 376 -10.33 21.37 -10.48
N SER A 377 -10.05 20.66 -11.57
CA SER A 377 -11.06 20.04 -12.42
C SER A 377 -11.60 18.77 -11.74
N SER A 378 -12.84 18.83 -11.24
CA SER A 378 -13.54 17.73 -10.55
C SER A 378 -13.69 16.44 -11.36
N ASP A 379 -13.44 16.48 -12.68
CA ASP A 379 -13.64 15.35 -13.61
C ASP A 379 -12.47 14.36 -13.64
N VAL A 380 -11.30 14.69 -13.09
CA VAL A 380 -10.08 13.89 -13.25
C VAL A 380 -9.58 13.38 -11.89
N ASP A 381 -9.63 12.06 -11.71
CA ASP A 381 -9.08 11.40 -10.52
C ASP A 381 -7.54 11.53 -10.49
N PRO A 382 -6.96 12.16 -9.45
CA PRO A 382 -5.51 12.26 -9.27
C PRO A 382 -4.83 10.90 -8.98
N GLY A 383 -5.59 9.88 -8.61
CA GLY A 383 -5.11 8.54 -8.29
C GLY A 383 -4.47 8.39 -6.90
N PRO A 384 -3.98 7.18 -6.58
CA PRO A 384 -3.52 6.82 -5.24
C PRO A 384 -2.32 7.64 -4.74
N PRO A 385 -2.26 7.98 -3.45
CA PRO A 385 -1.10 8.66 -2.87
C PRO A 385 0.22 7.87 -3.03
N GLU A 386 1.34 8.58 -3.18
CA GLU A 386 2.68 8.02 -3.47
C GLU A 386 3.13 6.87 -2.55
N HIS A 387 2.69 6.85 -1.28
CA HIS A 387 3.08 5.81 -0.33
C HIS A 387 2.61 4.39 -0.73
N HIS A 388 1.58 4.29 -1.59
CA HIS A 388 1.08 3.03 -2.14
C HIS A 388 2.10 2.32 -3.05
N PHE A 389 3.10 3.06 -3.55
CA PHE A 389 4.14 2.54 -4.45
C PHE A 389 5.49 2.36 -3.74
N SER A 390 5.51 2.24 -2.42
CA SER A 390 6.73 2.01 -1.66
C SER A 390 7.31 0.62 -1.94
N ILE A 391 8.63 0.54 -2.17
CA ILE A 391 9.35 -0.73 -2.35
C ILE A 391 9.41 -1.41 -0.97
N THR A 392 8.90 -2.64 -0.82
CA THR A 392 8.87 -3.33 0.48
C THR A 392 10.21 -4.01 0.84
N ASP A 393 11.10 -4.21 -0.13
CA ASP A 393 12.35 -4.94 0.07
C ASP A 393 13.37 -4.14 0.91
N PRO A 394 13.75 -4.62 2.12
CA PRO A 394 14.63 -3.89 3.03
C PRO A 394 16.08 -3.81 2.54
N GLU A 395 16.54 -4.73 1.68
CA GLU A 395 17.89 -4.68 1.08
C GLU A 395 18.03 -3.59 0.00
N LEU A 396 16.91 -3.09 -0.52
CA LEU A 396 16.86 -2.08 -1.58
C LEU A 396 16.55 -0.68 -1.04
N GLN A 397 16.08 -0.59 0.20
CA GLN A 397 15.80 0.66 0.87
C GLN A 397 17.02 1.14 1.66
N SER A 398 17.57 2.30 1.30
CA SER A 398 18.45 3.03 2.21
C SER A 398 17.65 3.61 3.37
N GLN A 399 18.31 3.90 4.49
CA GLN A 399 17.69 4.58 5.64
C GLN A 399 16.98 5.89 5.23
N SER A 400 17.57 6.64 4.29
CA SER A 400 16.94 7.85 3.73
C SER A 400 15.66 7.56 2.95
N THR A 401 15.58 6.47 2.20
CA THR A 401 14.34 6.10 1.47
C THR A 401 13.23 5.62 2.40
N LEU A 402 13.58 4.99 3.53
CA LEU A 402 12.65 4.62 4.59
C LEU A 402 12.04 5.85 5.27
N GLU A 403 12.89 6.82 5.63
CA GLU A 403 12.45 8.08 6.22
C GLU A 403 11.56 8.87 5.26
N LEU A 404 11.94 8.95 3.98
CA LEU A 404 11.10 9.55 2.94
C LEU A 404 9.75 8.83 2.79
N SER A 405 9.72 7.52 2.94
CA SER A 405 8.46 6.75 2.88
C SER A 405 7.55 7.03 4.07
N ARG A 406 8.10 7.13 5.28
CA ARG A 406 7.35 7.56 6.48
C ARG A 406 6.81 8.98 6.34
N LEU A 407 7.63 9.92 5.87
CA LEU A 407 7.21 11.30 5.63
C LEU A 407 6.10 11.39 4.57
N ARG A 408 6.12 10.54 3.55
CA ARG A 408 5.05 10.45 2.53
C ARG A 408 3.74 9.93 3.13
N GLU A 409 3.81 8.96 4.03
CA GLU A 409 2.64 8.44 4.73
C GLU A 409 2.04 9.52 5.65
N ASP A 410 2.87 10.22 6.41
CA ASP A 410 2.44 11.33 7.27
C ASP A 410 1.87 12.50 6.48
N LYS A 411 2.49 12.86 5.34
CA LYS A 411 1.94 13.86 4.41
C LYS A 411 0.53 13.46 3.95
N ALA A 412 0.32 12.21 3.54
CA ALA A 412 -0.99 11.76 3.09
C ALA A 412 -2.04 11.76 4.22
N ARG A 413 -1.66 11.40 5.44
CA ARG A 413 -2.53 11.52 6.63
C ARG A 413 -2.96 12.97 6.85
N LEU A 414 -2.02 13.90 6.78
CA LEU A 414 -2.31 15.33 6.96
C LEU A 414 -3.17 15.90 5.82
N GLU A 415 -2.94 15.48 4.57
CA GLU A 415 -3.79 15.86 3.43
C GLU A 415 -5.25 15.43 3.65
N ASN A 416 -5.49 14.20 4.10
CA ASN A 416 -6.83 13.72 4.41
C ASN A 416 -7.48 14.51 5.56
N MET A 417 -6.74 14.77 6.65
CA MET A 417 -7.25 15.59 7.75
C MET A 417 -7.63 17.01 7.30
N ILE A 418 -6.84 17.62 6.39
CA ILE A 418 -7.15 18.94 5.84
C ILE A 418 -8.42 18.89 4.99
N GLN A 419 -8.62 17.85 4.19
CA GLN A 419 -9.83 17.68 3.39
C GLN A 419 -11.07 17.54 4.28
N ASP A 420 -11.02 16.70 5.31
CA ASP A 420 -12.11 16.54 6.28
C ASP A 420 -12.44 17.85 7.00
N LEU A 421 -11.42 18.65 7.33
CA LEU A 421 -11.61 19.95 7.97
C LEU A 421 -12.26 20.97 7.03
N LYS A 422 -11.91 20.97 5.74
CA LYS A 422 -12.56 21.84 4.74
C LYS A 422 -14.04 21.48 4.57
N GLU A 423 -14.36 20.19 4.50
CA GLU A 423 -15.75 19.72 4.42
C GLU A 423 -16.55 20.14 5.66
N LYS A 424 -15.96 20.05 6.86
CA LYS A 424 -16.58 20.56 8.09
C LYS A 424 -16.79 22.06 8.06
N GLU A 425 -15.84 22.83 7.53
CA GLU A 425 -15.97 24.28 7.40
C GLU A 425 -17.12 24.66 6.47
N ASP A 426 -17.28 23.96 5.34
CA ASP A 426 -18.39 24.19 4.40
C ASP A 426 -19.75 23.85 5.03
N LEU A 427 -19.85 22.74 5.77
CA LEU A 427 -21.05 22.39 6.52
C LEU A 427 -21.38 23.42 7.61
N GLU A 428 -20.38 23.97 8.31
CA GLU A 428 -20.62 24.99 9.33
C GLU A 428 -21.04 26.34 8.70
N ARG A 429 -20.53 26.68 7.52
CA ARG A 429 -21.02 27.82 6.73
C ARG A 429 -22.47 27.63 6.33
N GLU A 430 -22.83 26.46 5.82
CA GLU A 430 -24.22 26.14 5.44
C GLU A 430 -25.15 26.18 6.65
N ARG A 431 -24.72 25.58 7.77
CA ARG A 431 -25.44 25.65 9.06
C ARG A 431 -25.66 27.09 9.51
N SER A 432 -24.64 27.94 9.43
CA SER A 432 -24.73 29.36 9.79
C SER A 432 -25.72 30.11 8.89
N GLN A 433 -25.72 29.84 7.58
CA GLN A 433 -26.68 30.44 6.64
C GLN A 433 -28.12 30.01 6.93
N LEU A 434 -28.32 28.71 7.20
CA LEU A 434 -29.63 28.17 7.56
C LEU A 434 -30.13 28.76 8.88
N LEU A 435 -29.25 28.93 9.87
CA LEU A 435 -29.60 29.56 11.14
C LEU A 435 -30.05 31.01 10.95
N SER A 436 -29.33 31.81 10.15
CA SER A 436 -29.74 33.17 9.82
C SER A 436 -31.09 33.21 9.12
N ARG A 437 -31.35 32.29 8.18
CA ARG A 437 -32.63 32.21 7.49
C ARG A 437 -33.78 31.79 8.41
N ALA A 438 -33.52 30.88 9.36
CA ALA A 438 -34.50 30.47 10.36
C ALA A 438 -34.87 31.61 11.30
N LEU A 439 -33.89 32.40 11.78
CA LEU A 439 -34.14 33.57 12.62
C LEU A 439 -35.05 34.60 11.92
N VAL A 440 -34.78 34.90 10.65
CA VAL A 440 -35.64 35.82 9.87
C VAL A 440 -37.06 35.26 9.71
N ALA A 441 -37.19 33.94 9.50
CA ALA A 441 -38.52 33.32 9.41
C ALA A 441 -39.27 33.34 10.75
N GLU A 442 -38.59 33.13 11.87
CA GLU A 442 -39.17 33.26 13.21
C GLU A 442 -39.69 34.68 13.46
N GLU A 443 -38.90 35.71 13.11
CA GLU A 443 -39.29 37.12 13.23
C GLU A 443 -40.55 37.40 12.39
N GLN A 444 -40.59 36.97 11.13
CA GLN A 444 -41.78 37.12 10.26
C GLN A 444 -43.03 36.46 10.85
N VAL A 445 -42.89 35.29 11.47
CA VAL A 445 -44.01 34.61 12.13
C VAL A 445 -44.50 35.42 13.33
N THR A 446 -43.60 36.00 14.13
CA THR A 446 -44.00 36.86 15.24
C THR A 446 -44.72 38.12 14.77
N GLU A 447 -44.26 38.77 13.70
CA GLU A 447 -44.93 39.93 13.10
C GLU A 447 -46.35 39.59 12.62
N LEU A 448 -46.51 38.43 11.96
CA LEU A 448 -47.83 37.94 11.52
C LEU A 448 -48.74 37.62 12.70
N GLN A 449 -48.20 37.03 13.78
CA GLN A 449 -48.93 36.74 15.01
C GLN A 449 -49.47 38.04 15.63
N GLU A 450 -48.62 39.07 15.76
CA GLU A 450 -49.01 40.38 16.29
C GLU A 450 -50.06 41.06 15.39
N TYR A 451 -49.91 40.96 14.07
CA TYR A 451 -50.88 41.48 13.12
C TYR A 451 -52.25 40.82 13.32
N VAL A 452 -52.29 39.48 13.40
CA VAL A 452 -53.50 38.70 13.62
C VAL A 452 -54.15 39.08 14.95
N ASP A 453 -53.39 39.16 16.04
CA ASP A 453 -53.92 39.52 17.37
C ASP A 453 -54.51 40.93 17.39
N LYS A 454 -53.83 41.90 16.76
CA LYS A 454 -54.31 43.28 16.63
C LYS A 454 -55.60 43.35 15.84
N HIS A 455 -55.69 42.62 14.72
CA HIS A 455 -56.90 42.60 13.89
C HIS A 455 -58.04 41.83 14.54
N LEU A 456 -57.78 40.70 15.20
CA LEU A 456 -58.76 39.98 16.03
C LEU A 456 -59.32 40.87 17.13
N GLY A 457 -58.46 41.65 17.81
CA GLY A 457 -58.87 42.63 18.81
C GLY A 457 -59.82 43.68 18.22
N ARG A 458 -59.48 44.25 17.06
CA ARG A 458 -60.34 45.20 16.33
C ARG A 458 -61.68 44.58 15.90
N TYR A 459 -61.66 43.38 15.33
CA TYR A 459 -62.88 42.69 14.92
C TYR A 459 -63.78 42.37 16.11
N LYS A 460 -63.21 41.92 17.24
CA LYS A 460 -63.98 41.71 18.49
C LYS A 460 -64.64 43.01 18.96
N GLN A 461 -63.91 44.13 18.93
CA GLN A 461 -64.47 45.44 19.29
C GLN A 461 -65.59 45.88 18.34
N GLU A 462 -65.42 45.68 17.03
CA GLU A 462 -66.44 46.04 16.05
C GLU A 462 -67.68 45.14 16.15
N ILE A 463 -67.50 43.84 16.37
CA ILE A 463 -68.61 42.92 16.65
C ILE A 463 -69.38 43.37 17.90
N MET A 464 -68.69 43.78 18.97
CA MET A 464 -69.34 44.34 20.17
C MET A 464 -70.11 45.63 19.87
N ARG A 465 -69.53 46.54 19.07
CA ARG A 465 -70.18 47.79 18.65
C ARG A 465 -71.44 47.51 17.82
N LEU A 466 -71.36 46.63 16.83
CA LEU A 466 -72.47 46.23 15.98
C LEU A 466 -73.58 45.54 16.78
N ARG A 467 -73.23 44.66 17.72
CA ARG A 467 -74.19 44.05 18.66
C ARG A 467 -74.91 45.09 19.52
N LYS A 468 -74.22 46.16 19.94
CA LYS A 468 -74.81 47.27 20.70
C LYS A 468 -75.76 48.12 19.86
N LEU A 469 -75.46 48.33 18.57
CA LEU A 469 -76.32 49.05 17.62
C LEU A 469 -77.57 48.26 17.21
N LEU A 470 -77.49 46.93 17.18
CA LEU A 470 -78.61 46.04 16.83
C LEU A 470 -79.61 45.81 17.97
N GLY A 471 -79.46 46.47 19.12
CA GLY A 471 -80.41 46.39 20.23
C GLY A 471 -80.50 45.02 20.92
N SER A 472 -79.59 44.10 20.62
CA SER A 472 -79.51 42.79 21.27
C SER A 472 -78.69 42.86 22.57
N GLU A 473 -79.28 43.43 23.62
CA GLU A 473 -78.82 43.15 24.99
C GLU A 473 -79.48 41.85 25.48
N GLY A 474 -78.69 40.78 25.61
CA GLY A 474 -79.13 39.55 26.26
C GLY A 474 -78.15 38.37 26.05
N PRO A 475 -77.72 37.67 27.12
CA PRO A 475 -76.76 36.58 27.03
C PRO A 475 -77.44 35.29 26.54
N ARG A 476 -76.89 34.65 25.51
CA ARG A 476 -77.21 33.25 25.18
C ARG A 476 -76.04 32.36 25.55
N ALA A 477 -76.23 31.62 26.64
CA ALA A 477 -75.47 30.43 26.99
C ALA A 477 -75.91 29.23 26.11
N PHE A 478 -75.17 28.13 26.27
CA PHE A 478 -75.20 26.81 25.61
C PHE A 478 -74.27 26.68 24.39
N SER A 479 -73.33 25.73 24.32
CA SER A 479 -73.07 24.54 25.14
C SER A 479 -71.70 23.93 24.81
N ALA A 480 -71.20 23.10 25.74
CA ALA A 480 -70.11 22.12 25.63
C ALA A 480 -68.67 22.67 25.66
N ASP A 481 -67.98 22.52 26.80
CA ASP A 481 -67.03 21.41 26.90
C ASP A 481 -66.55 21.13 28.33
N ARG A 482 -66.36 19.84 28.62
CA ARG A 482 -65.69 19.33 29.84
C ARG A 482 -64.23 19.77 29.86
N PRO A 483 -63.63 20.04 31.04
CA PRO A 483 -62.18 20.10 31.14
C PRO A 483 -61.64 18.68 31.37
N HIS A 484 -61.04 18.06 30.35
CA HIS A 484 -60.07 17.01 30.58
C HIS A 484 -58.68 17.64 30.67
N SER A 485 -58.16 17.65 31.91
CA SER A 485 -56.77 17.86 32.25
C SER A 485 -55.87 16.91 31.46
N TYR A 486 -54.99 17.46 30.63
CA TYR A 486 -53.71 16.83 30.32
C TYR A 486 -52.59 17.70 30.86
N GLN A 487 -52.04 17.23 31.99
CA GLN A 487 -50.69 17.53 32.40
C GLN A 487 -49.75 17.03 31.29
N SER A 488 -48.95 17.92 30.71
CA SER A 488 -47.67 17.53 30.13
C SER A 488 -46.56 17.97 31.07
N ARG A 489 -46.03 16.96 31.74
CA ARG A 489 -44.79 16.92 32.51
C ARG A 489 -43.66 17.67 31.79
N GLY A 490 -42.84 18.36 32.58
CA GLY A 490 -41.56 18.88 32.11
C GLY A 490 -40.61 17.78 31.64
N ALA A 491 -39.79 18.12 30.66
CA ALA A 491 -38.51 17.48 30.41
C ALA A 491 -37.41 18.52 30.56
N ARG A 492 -36.48 18.20 31.44
CA ARG A 492 -35.34 18.99 31.89
C ARG A 492 -34.45 19.37 30.71
N ARG A 493 -34.09 20.65 30.59
CA ARG A 493 -32.85 21.04 29.91
C ARG A 493 -31.70 20.67 30.83
N SER A 494 -31.07 19.53 30.54
CA SER A 494 -29.72 19.22 31.01
C SER A 494 -28.75 19.93 30.08
N THR A 495 -28.05 20.91 30.62
CA THR A 495 -26.77 21.39 30.10
C THR A 495 -25.81 20.21 29.97
N HIS A 496 -25.25 19.99 28.78
CA HIS A 496 -23.97 19.33 28.64
C HIS A 496 -23.13 20.16 27.68
N ASP A 497 -22.07 20.73 28.27
CA ASP A 497 -20.86 21.14 27.59
C ASP A 497 -20.35 19.98 26.74
N ILE A 498 -20.05 20.24 25.46
CA ILE A 498 -18.78 19.92 24.80
C ILE A 498 -18.48 21.05 23.82
#